data_AF-A0A8J5TMF6-F1
#
_entry.id   AF-A0A8J5TMF6-F1
#
_cell.length_a   1.000
_cell.length_b   1.000
_cell.length_c   1.000
_cell.angle_alpha   90.00
_cell.angle_beta   90.00
_cell.angle_gamma   90.00
#
_symmetry.space_group_name_H-M   'P 1'
#
loop_
_entity.id
_entity.type
_entity.pdbx_description
1 polymer ?
#
loop_
_entity_poly.entity_id
_entity_poly.type
_entity_poly.pdbx_seq_one_letter_code
_entity_poly.pdbx_strand_id
1 'polypeptide(L)'
;MTSNLGSAFIDIVYVTEDYDDDECFEVGQTYRLVYRLPSSPGQEEGISLTKNDIHHGWVRIRSRQLVDDVLKKGNWCFCKPERRGKIWNKFDQRLGRYREWQEGEAFFWVDDQFDGQDQL
;
A
#
# COMPACT_ATOMS: atom_id res chain seq x y z
N MET A 1 27.05 -2.56 -6.58
CA MET A 1 26.55 -2.52 -5.19
C MET A 1 25.17 -3.12 -5.20
N THR A 2 25.03 -4.39 -4.82
CA THR A 2 23.74 -5.09 -4.75
C THR A 2 23.10 -4.75 -3.41
N SER A 3 22.24 -3.74 -3.39
CA SER A 3 21.45 -3.39 -2.21
C SER A 3 20.55 -4.57 -1.85
N ASN A 4 20.76 -5.14 -0.66
CA ASN A 4 19.86 -6.09 -0.01
C ASN A 4 18.50 -5.41 0.22
N LEU A 5 17.64 -5.39 -0.80
CA LEU A 5 16.27 -4.86 -0.72
C LEU A 5 15.25 -5.94 -0.35
N GLY A 6 15.69 -7.02 0.30
CA GLY A 6 14.80 -8.15 0.62
C GLY A 6 13.67 -7.80 1.58
N SER A 7 13.85 -6.79 2.44
CA SER A 7 12.82 -6.35 3.38
C SER A 7 13.13 -4.99 4.01
N ALA A 8 12.09 -4.24 4.40
CA ALA A 8 12.22 -2.97 5.12
C ALA A 8 10.89 -2.58 5.80
N PHE A 9 10.90 -1.56 6.67
CA PHE A 9 9.66 -0.91 7.09
C PHE A 9 9.22 0.14 6.06
N ILE A 10 7.92 0.16 5.77
CA ILE A 10 7.27 1.12 4.89
C ILE A 10 6.10 1.78 5.59
N ASP A 11 5.78 2.98 5.12
CA ASP A 11 4.69 3.77 5.64
C ASP A 11 3.48 3.65 4.76
N ILE A 12 2.35 3.39 5.38
CA ILE A 12 1.08 3.12 4.70
C ILE A 12 0.01 4.09 5.19
N VAL A 13 -1.04 4.25 4.38
CA VAL A 13 -2.17 5.10 4.71
C VAL A 13 -3.44 4.56 4.10
N TYR A 14 -4.54 4.61 4.85
CA TYR A 14 -5.87 4.37 4.34
C TYR A 14 -6.64 5.68 4.33
N VAL A 15 -7.48 5.87 3.31
CA VAL A 15 -8.27 7.08 3.14
C VAL A 15 -9.68 6.68 2.77
N THR A 16 -10.63 7.02 3.63
CA THR A 16 -12.05 6.72 3.43
C THR A 16 -12.91 7.96 3.64
N GLU A 17 -14.16 7.84 3.27
CA GLU A 17 -15.23 8.78 3.60
C GLU A 17 -15.92 8.40 4.91
N ASP A 18 -15.85 7.12 5.33
CA ASP A 18 -16.44 6.60 6.55
C ASP A 18 -15.70 5.31 6.99
N TYR A 19 -15.03 5.32 8.14
CA TYR A 19 -14.33 4.13 8.64
C TYR A 19 -15.26 2.97 9.02
N ASP A 20 -16.53 3.23 9.33
CA ASP A 20 -17.44 2.19 9.80
C ASP A 20 -17.91 1.26 8.67
N ASP A 21 -17.81 1.70 7.42
CA ASP A 21 -18.30 0.98 6.22
C ASP A 21 -17.19 0.42 5.31
N ASP A 22 -15.90 0.64 5.64
CA ASP A 22 -14.81 0.47 4.66
C ASP A 22 -13.65 -0.42 5.15
N GLU A 23 -13.11 -1.21 4.21
CA GLU A 23 -12.08 -2.21 4.48
C GLU A 23 -10.68 -1.59 4.64
N CYS A 24 -10.40 -0.94 5.77
CA CYS A 24 -9.06 -0.47 6.12
C CYS A 24 -8.08 -1.65 6.36
N PHE A 25 -6.77 -1.42 6.15
CA PHE A 25 -5.74 -2.40 6.53
C PHE A 25 -5.79 -2.78 8.03
N GLU A 26 -5.47 -4.03 8.31
CA GLU A 26 -5.46 -4.63 9.63
C GLU A 26 -4.04 -5.04 10.05
N VAL A 27 -3.73 -4.87 11.33
CA VAL A 27 -2.44 -5.28 11.90
C VAL A 27 -2.33 -6.81 11.85
N GLY A 28 -1.18 -7.30 11.40
CA GLY A 28 -0.87 -8.73 11.30
C GLY A 28 -1.40 -9.40 10.03
N GLN A 29 -2.24 -8.75 9.22
CA GLN A 29 -2.70 -9.28 7.94
C GLN A 29 -1.66 -9.04 6.84
N THR A 30 -1.51 -10.00 5.93
CA THR A 30 -0.62 -9.86 4.76
C THR A 30 -1.39 -9.29 3.57
N TYR A 31 -0.77 -8.32 2.89
CA TYR A 31 -1.27 -7.69 1.68
C TYR A 31 -0.22 -7.76 0.57
N ARG A 32 -0.67 -7.93 -0.67
CA ARG A 32 0.16 -7.76 -1.86
C ARG A 32 0.25 -6.28 -2.20
N LEU A 33 1.44 -5.82 -2.58
CA LEU A 33 1.66 -4.47 -3.09
C LEU A 33 1.54 -4.47 -4.61
N VAL A 34 0.61 -3.69 -5.14
CA VAL A 34 0.35 -3.60 -6.59
C VAL A 34 0.12 -2.16 -7.01
N TYR A 35 0.53 -1.83 -8.24
CA TYR A 35 0.14 -0.56 -8.85
C TYR A 35 -1.38 -0.48 -9.00
N ARG A 36 -1.94 0.69 -8.66
CA ARG A 36 -3.37 0.95 -8.77
C ARG A 36 -3.58 2.42 -9.08
N LEU A 37 -4.43 2.71 -10.07
CA LEU A 37 -4.93 4.05 -10.31
C LEU A 37 -5.96 4.39 -9.21
N PRO A 38 -5.78 5.51 -8.48
CA PRO A 38 -6.79 5.95 -7.52
C PRO A 38 -8.10 6.28 -8.24
N SER A 39 -9.23 6.00 -7.59
CA SER A 39 -10.57 6.29 -8.14
C SER A 39 -10.84 7.78 -8.32
N SER A 40 -10.06 8.65 -7.65
CA SER A 40 -10.19 10.10 -7.73
C SER A 40 -9.53 10.64 -9.01
N PRO A 41 -10.23 11.44 -9.83
CA PRO A 41 -9.67 12.00 -11.05
C PRO A 41 -8.39 12.81 -10.84
N GLY A 42 -7.43 12.70 -11.76
CA GLY A 42 -6.20 13.48 -11.77
C GLY A 42 -5.18 13.10 -10.69
N GLN A 43 -5.33 11.93 -10.05
CA GLN A 43 -4.27 11.37 -9.21
C GLN A 43 -3.32 10.52 -10.05
N GLU A 44 -2.03 10.63 -9.75
CA GLU A 44 -1.04 9.71 -10.26
C GLU A 44 -1.34 8.30 -9.73
N GLU A 45 -0.97 7.29 -10.51
CA GLU A 45 -0.96 5.90 -10.06
C GLU A 45 -0.26 5.81 -8.70
N GLY A 46 -0.77 4.97 -7.79
CA GLY A 46 -0.17 4.71 -6.49
C GLY A 46 0.19 3.24 -6.35
N ILE A 47 0.84 2.89 -5.22
CA ILE A 47 1.06 1.50 -4.85
C ILE A 47 0.08 1.17 -3.73
N SER A 48 -0.80 0.20 -3.99
CA SER A 48 -1.88 -0.19 -3.10
C SER A 48 -1.56 -1.45 -2.33
N LEU A 49 -2.05 -1.52 -1.09
CA LEU A 49 -2.19 -2.74 -0.31
C LEU A 49 -3.46 -3.43 -0.79
N THR A 50 -3.30 -4.61 -1.38
CA THR A 50 -4.41 -5.37 -1.98
C THR A 50 -4.44 -6.78 -1.42
N LYS A 51 -5.65 -7.26 -1.08
CA LYS A 51 -5.92 -8.63 -0.65
C LYS A 51 -7.20 -9.11 -1.33
N ASN A 52 -7.15 -10.26 -2.01
CA ASN A 52 -8.28 -10.79 -2.80
C ASN A 52 -8.87 -9.75 -3.78
N ASP A 53 -8.01 -8.99 -4.45
CA ASP A 53 -8.35 -7.87 -5.35
C ASP A 53 -9.06 -6.66 -4.70
N ILE A 54 -9.25 -6.69 -3.39
CA ILE A 54 -9.82 -5.59 -2.60
C ILE A 54 -8.71 -4.67 -2.10
N HIS A 55 -8.98 -3.37 -2.14
CA HIS A 55 -8.06 -2.32 -1.72
C HIS A 55 -8.18 -2.05 -0.22
N HIS A 56 -7.05 -2.01 0.48
CA HIS A 56 -7.01 -1.75 1.92
C HIS A 56 -6.13 -0.57 2.32
N GLY A 57 -5.51 0.12 1.35
CA GLY A 57 -4.66 1.28 1.61
C GLY A 57 -3.57 1.48 0.58
N TRP A 58 -2.76 2.49 0.82
CA TRP A 58 -1.73 2.99 -0.07
C TRP A 58 -0.38 3.04 0.64
N VAL A 59 0.68 2.77 -0.10
CA VAL A 59 2.05 3.10 0.33
C VAL A 59 2.21 4.61 0.23
N ARG A 60 2.70 5.25 1.29
CA ARG A 60 2.95 6.69 1.32
C ARG A 60 4.15 7.06 0.45
N ILE A 61 4.14 8.29 -0.04
CA ILE A 61 5.17 8.82 -0.95
C ILE A 61 6.60 8.64 -0.44
N ARG A 62 6.84 8.75 0.88
CA ARG A 62 8.17 8.59 1.49
C ARG A 62 8.76 7.19 1.36
N SER A 63 7.92 6.16 1.28
CA SER A 63 8.34 4.76 1.11
C SER A 63 8.11 4.26 -0.31
N ARG A 64 7.48 5.08 -1.17
CA ARG A 64 7.07 4.67 -2.51
C ARG A 64 8.25 4.27 -3.37
N GLN A 65 9.32 5.06 -3.40
CA GLN A 65 10.50 4.78 -4.25
C GLN A 65 11.08 3.39 -3.97
N LEU A 66 11.16 3.02 -2.69
CA LEU A 66 11.68 1.72 -2.26
C LEU A 66 10.89 0.56 -2.87
N VAL A 67 9.56 0.64 -2.81
CA VAL A 67 8.68 -0.41 -3.33
C VAL A 67 8.62 -0.37 -4.86
N ASP A 68 8.65 0.83 -5.44
CA ASP A 68 8.64 1.07 -6.88
C ASP A 68 9.87 0.44 -7.57
N ASP A 69 11.06 0.59 -6.96
CA ASP A 69 12.31 -0.02 -7.45
C ASP A 69 12.27 -1.55 -7.50
N VAL A 70 11.45 -2.18 -6.64
CA VAL A 70 11.28 -3.63 -6.60
C VAL A 70 10.21 -4.07 -7.58
N LEU A 71 9.04 -3.40 -7.60
CA LEU A 71 7.95 -3.73 -8.52
C LEU A 71 8.37 -3.57 -9.99
N LYS A 72 9.16 -2.53 -10.32
CA LYS A 72 9.69 -2.33 -11.68
C LYS A 72 10.64 -3.42 -12.16
N LYS A 73 11.21 -4.21 -11.24
CA LYS A 73 12.03 -5.38 -11.59
C LYS A 73 11.20 -6.63 -11.88
N GLY A 74 9.87 -6.55 -11.75
CA GLY A 74 8.97 -7.67 -11.95
C GLY A 74 8.77 -8.55 -10.71
N ASN A 75 9.32 -8.15 -9.57
CA ASN A 75 9.26 -8.93 -8.34
C ASN A 75 7.91 -8.79 -7.63
N TRP A 76 7.53 -9.84 -6.91
CA TRP A 76 6.34 -9.83 -6.07
C TRP A 76 6.66 -9.21 -4.71
N CYS A 77 5.85 -8.22 -4.33
CA CYS A 77 6.03 -7.42 -3.14
C CYS A 77 4.87 -7.64 -2.18
N PHE A 78 5.19 -7.83 -0.91
CA PHE A 78 4.20 -8.01 0.15
C PHE A 78 4.48 -7.10 1.32
N CYS A 79 3.46 -6.84 2.11
CA CYS A 79 3.63 -6.19 3.40
C CYS A 79 2.66 -6.73 4.44
N LYS A 80 3.02 -6.54 5.71
CA LYS A 80 2.20 -6.86 6.87
C LYS A 80 2.21 -5.64 7.80
N PRO A 81 1.08 -4.94 7.99
CA PRO A 81 0.99 -3.84 8.93
C PRO A 81 1.34 -4.32 10.33
N GLU A 82 2.26 -3.62 10.99
CA GLU A 82 2.72 -3.92 12.35
C GLU A 82 2.13 -2.92 13.35
N ARG A 83 1.82 -1.70 12.90
CA ARG A 83 1.29 -0.63 13.76
C ARG A 83 0.27 0.23 13.04
N ARG A 84 -0.80 0.61 13.75
CA ARG A 84 -1.67 1.72 13.38
C ARG A 84 -1.14 3.00 14.00
N GLY A 85 -1.12 4.05 13.19
CA GLY A 85 -0.67 5.38 13.55
C GLY A 85 -1.82 6.33 13.87
N LYS A 86 -1.61 7.61 13.58
CA LYS A 86 -2.58 8.68 13.82
C LYS A 86 -3.79 8.55 12.89
N ILE A 87 -4.97 8.84 13.43
CA ILE A 87 -6.20 9.12 12.67
C ILE A 87 -6.40 10.64 12.58
N TRP A 88 -6.81 11.14 11.42
CA TRP A 88 -7.23 12.53 11.28
C TRP A 88 -8.21 12.73 10.14
N ASN A 89 -8.98 13.81 10.25
CA ASN A 89 -9.93 14.22 9.22
C ASN A 89 -9.40 15.43 8.47
N LYS A 90 -9.55 15.43 7.15
CA LYS A 90 -9.12 16.53 6.27
C LYS A 90 -10.17 16.80 5.20
N PHE A 91 -10.49 18.07 5.00
CA PHE A 91 -11.35 18.49 3.89
C PHE A 91 -10.63 18.28 2.56
N ASP A 92 -11.20 17.45 1.69
CA ASP A 92 -10.75 17.26 0.31
C ASP A 92 -11.50 18.25 -0.59
N GLN A 93 -10.83 19.36 -0.92
CA GLN A 93 -11.39 20.42 -1.75
C GLN A 93 -11.85 19.93 -3.14
N ARG A 94 -11.25 18.86 -3.66
CA ARG A 94 -11.57 18.34 -5.00
C ARG A 94 -12.92 17.61 -5.01
N LEU A 95 -13.24 16.97 -3.89
CA LEU A 95 -14.47 16.20 -3.70
C LEU A 95 -15.53 17.00 -2.93
N GLY A 96 -15.17 18.15 -2.36
CA GLY A 96 -16.07 19.00 -1.59
C GLY A 96 -16.54 18.40 -0.26
N ARG A 97 -15.77 17.48 0.33
CA ARG A 97 -16.15 16.76 1.56
C ARG A 97 -14.96 16.45 2.46
N TYR A 98 -15.24 16.16 3.73
CA TYR A 98 -14.24 15.64 4.66
C TYR A 98 -13.94 14.16 4.37
N ARG A 99 -12.67 13.78 4.56
CA ARG A 99 -12.20 12.40 4.49
C ARG A 99 -11.42 12.06 5.73
N GLU A 100 -11.50 10.81 6.14
CA GLU A 100 -10.78 10.27 7.28
C GLU A 100 -9.55 9.51 6.80
N TRP A 101 -8.45 9.69 7.52
CA TRP A 101 -7.13 9.16 7.17
C TRP A 101 -6.55 8.41 8.36
N GLN A 102 -5.94 7.25 8.11
CA GLN A 102 -5.29 6.40 9.11
C GLN A 102 -3.90 6.06 8.61
N GLU A 103 -2.88 6.52 9.33
CA GLU A 103 -1.49 6.12 9.09
C GLU A 103 -1.21 4.71 9.60
N GLY A 104 -0.20 4.06 9.05
CA GLY A 104 0.34 2.82 9.58
C GLY A 104 1.79 2.63 9.19
N GLU A 105 2.44 1.70 9.88
CA GLU A 105 3.78 1.20 9.55
C GLU A 105 3.65 -0.30 9.27
N ALA A 106 4.23 -0.75 8.16
CA ALA A 106 4.17 -2.13 7.72
C ALA A 106 5.57 -2.68 7.45
N PHE A 107 5.79 -3.94 7.81
CA PHE A 107 6.97 -4.66 7.39
C PHE A 107 6.76 -5.14 5.96
N PHE A 108 7.63 -4.72 5.05
CA PHE A 108 7.66 -5.08 3.63
C PHE A 108 8.71 -6.14 3.37
N TRP A 109 8.42 -7.06 2.46
CA TRP A 109 9.40 -8.00 1.93
C TRP A 109 9.12 -8.34 0.48
N VAL A 110 10.15 -8.85 -0.18
CA VAL A 110 10.09 -9.40 -1.52
C VAL A 110 9.96 -10.91 -1.40
N ASP A 111 9.07 -11.50 -2.19
CA ASP A 111 9.06 -12.95 -2.35
C ASP A 111 9.86 -13.31 -3.60
N ASP A 112 11.12 -13.68 -3.36
CA ASP A 112 12.05 -14.12 -4.41
C ASP A 112 11.70 -15.52 -4.93
N GLN A 113 10.70 -16.22 -4.35
CA GLN A 113 10.32 -17.58 -4.75
C GLN A 113 9.35 -17.61 -5.94
N PHE A 114 8.77 -16.48 -6.33
CA PHE A 114 7.88 -16.37 -7.49
C PHE A 114 8.64 -16.06 -8.79
N ASP A 115 9.76 -16.77 -9.00
CA ASP A 115 10.54 -16.73 -10.24
C ASP A 115 9.87 -17.66 -11.27
N GLY A 116 8.71 -17.23 -11.80
CA GLY A 116 8.20 -17.69 -13.10
C GLY A 116 8.03 -19.20 -13.33
N GLN A 117 7.68 -19.99 -12.32
CA GLN A 117 7.18 -21.36 -12.55
C GLN A 117 5.69 -21.37 -12.91
N ASP A 118 5.34 -20.65 -13.98
CA ASP A 118 4.16 -20.96 -14.80
C ASP A 118 4.67 -21.31 -16.21
N GLN A 119 5.40 -22.42 -16.28
CA GLN A 119 5.44 -23.27 -17.47
C GLN A 119 4.81 -24.61 -17.10
N LEU A 120 3.48 -24.70 -17.18
CA LEU A 120 2.76 -25.95 -17.46
C LEU A 120 1.53 -25.65 -18.32
#